data_AF-A0A8J8Q4A2-F1
#
_entry.id   AF-A0A8J8Q4A2-F1
#
_cell.length_a   1.000
_cell.length_b   1.000
_cell.length_c   1.000
_cell.angle_alpha   90.00
_cell.angle_beta   90.00
_cell.angle_gamma   90.00
#
_symmetry.space_group_name_H-M   'P 1'
#
loop_
_entity.id
_entity.type
_entity.pdbx_description
1 polymer ?
#
loop_
_entity_poly.entity_id
_entity_poly.type
_entity_poly.pdbx_seq_one_letter_code
_entity_poly.pdbx_strand_id
1 'polypeptide(L)'
;MAGIIDTIKLAGILVLALPAALAGLEFLLVRGETIIGGTLILLAIGLVVIQRRLTLPSNVPTVLAKRVAGTVTKDEDHDSEKQ
;
A
#
# COMPACT_ATOMS: atom_id res chain seq x y z
N MET A 1 -11.83 18.89 4.10
CA MET A 1 -12.53 17.67 4.55
C MET A 1 -11.78 16.49 3.93
N ALA A 2 -11.19 15.62 4.76
CA ALA A 2 -10.47 14.45 4.27
C ALA A 2 -11.45 13.55 3.51
N GLY A 3 -11.25 13.42 2.21
CA GLY A 3 -12.11 12.60 1.36
C GLY A 3 -11.88 11.11 1.62
N ILE A 4 -12.85 10.29 1.20
CA ILE A 4 -12.79 8.82 1.26
C ILE A 4 -11.47 8.29 0.63
N ILE A 5 -10.96 8.98 -0.39
CA ILE A 5 -9.67 8.71 -1.03
C ILE A 5 -8.50 8.74 -0.03
N ASP A 6 -8.51 9.68 0.90
CA ASP A 6 -7.42 9.85 1.88
C ASP A 6 -7.43 8.70 2.90
N THR A 7 -8.62 8.26 3.29
CA THR A 7 -8.83 7.07 4.13
C THR A 7 -8.37 5.79 3.43
N ILE A 8 -8.70 5.62 2.13
CA ILE A 8 -8.28 4.46 1.33
C ILE A 8 -6.75 4.44 1.16
N LYS A 9 -6.12 5.59 0.93
CA LYS A 9 -4.65 5.71 0.89
C LYS A 9 -4.01 5.28 2.21
N LEU A 10 -4.57 5.72 3.33
CA LEU A 10 -4.13 5.29 4.66
C LEU A 10 -4.31 3.77 4.86
N ALA A 11 -5.47 3.23 4.49
CA ALA A 11 -5.76 1.79 4.61
C ALA A 11 -4.80 0.92 3.78
N GLY A 12 -4.44 1.35 2.56
CA GLY A 12 -3.46 0.64 1.73
C GLY A 12 -2.06 0.55 2.34
N ILE A 13 -1.62 1.61 3.02
CA ILE A 13 -0.30 1.62 3.71
C ILE A 13 -0.30 0.63 4.87
N LEU A 14 -1.41 0.55 5.62
CA LEU A 14 -1.54 -0.31 6.77
C LEU A 14 -1.37 -1.80 6.42
N VAL A 15 -1.70 -2.22 5.18
CA VAL A 15 -1.50 -3.61 4.72
C VAL A 15 -0.02 -4.04 4.80
N LEU A 16 0.92 -3.12 4.57
CA LEU A 16 2.36 -3.41 4.65
C LEU A 16 2.97 -3.04 6.01
N ALA A 17 2.45 -2.00 6.65
CA ALA A 17 2.98 -1.52 7.92
C ALA A 17 2.55 -2.39 9.11
N LEU A 18 1.32 -2.91 9.11
CA LEU A 18 0.79 -3.73 10.20
C LEU A 18 1.57 -5.02 10.43
N PRO A 19 1.90 -5.84 9.40
CA PRO A 19 2.69 -7.05 9.61
C PRO A 19 4.05 -6.76 10.24
N ALA A 20 4.74 -5.74 9.75
CA ALA A 20 6.04 -5.34 10.26
C ALA A 20 5.96 -4.78 11.69
N ALA A 21 4.95 -3.98 12.00
CA ALA A 21 4.72 -3.43 13.32
C ALA A 21 4.36 -4.52 14.35
N LEU A 22 3.48 -5.46 13.97
CA LEU A 22 3.10 -6.58 14.82
C LEU A 22 4.29 -7.51 15.08
N ALA A 23 5.06 -7.84 14.05
CA ALA A 23 6.29 -8.63 14.21
C ALA A 23 7.30 -7.91 15.11
N GLY A 24 7.49 -6.60 14.92
CA GLY A 24 8.37 -5.79 15.76
C GLY A 24 7.94 -5.78 17.22
N LEU A 25 6.65 -5.59 17.49
CA LEU A 25 6.09 -5.63 18.85
C LEU A 25 6.23 -7.03 19.49
N GLU A 26 6.02 -8.10 18.74
CA GLU A 26 6.18 -9.48 19.24
C GLU A 26 7.65 -9.75 19.64
N PHE A 27 8.60 -9.43 18.77
CA PHE A 27 10.03 -9.61 19.07
C PHE A 27 10.49 -8.74 20.25
N LEU A 28 9.98 -7.51 20.34
CA LEU A 28 10.34 -6.55 21.38
C LEU A 28 9.75 -6.90 22.75
N LEU A 29 8.46 -7.27 22.79
CA LEU A 29 7.69 -7.42 24.03
C LEU A 29 7.56 -8.88 24.50
N VAL A 30 7.48 -9.84 23.57
CA VAL A 30 7.29 -11.26 23.90
C VAL A 30 8.62 -11.98 23.99
N ARG A 31 9.51 -11.71 23.03
CA ARG A 31 10.79 -12.41 22.90
C ARG A 31 11.95 -11.72 23.61
N GLY A 32 11.77 -10.45 24.03
CA GLY A 32 12.78 -9.64 24.71
C GLY A 32 13.95 -9.21 23.82
N GLU A 33 13.86 -9.46 22.51
CA GLU A 33 14.95 -9.23 21.56
C GLU A 33 14.86 -7.82 21.00
N THR A 34 15.38 -6.89 21.78
CA THR A 34 15.27 -5.44 21.55
C THR A 34 15.90 -4.96 20.25
N ILE A 35 17.00 -5.59 19.82
CA ILE A 35 17.65 -5.24 18.55
C ILE A 35 16.75 -5.58 17.36
N ILE A 36 16.21 -6.80 17.30
CA ILE A 36 15.37 -7.25 16.18
C ILE A 36 14.02 -6.52 16.21
N GLY A 37 13.37 -6.48 17.38
CA GLY A 37 12.08 -5.80 17.55
C GLY A 37 12.19 -4.30 17.24
N GLY A 38 13.21 -3.63 17.76
CA GLY A 38 13.46 -2.21 17.48
C GLY A 38 13.76 -1.94 16.01
N THR A 39 14.53 -2.80 15.35
CA THR A 39 14.82 -2.68 13.90
C THR A 39 13.53 -2.81 13.08
N LEU A 40 12.68 -3.78 13.40
CA LEU A 40 11.39 -3.99 12.70
C LEU A 40 10.42 -2.81 12.91
N ILE A 41 10.35 -2.26 14.12
CA ILE A 41 9.54 -1.05 14.41
C ILE A 41 10.06 0.14 13.60
N LEU A 42 11.38 0.37 13.58
CA LEU A 42 12.00 1.45 12.83
C LEU A 42 11.75 1.27 11.32
N LEU A 43 11.87 0.04 10.82
CA LEU A 43 11.57 -0.32 9.43
C LEU A 43 10.09 -0.05 9.10
N ALA A 44 9.16 -0.43 9.98
CA ALA A 44 7.73 -0.16 9.81
C ALA A 44 7.44 1.36 9.73
N ILE A 45 8.02 2.15 10.64
CA ILE A 45 7.92 3.62 10.61
C ILE A 45 8.55 4.16 9.32
N GLY A 46 9.72 3.66 8.95
CA GLY A 46 10.43 4.02 7.72
C GLY A 46 9.58 3.77 6.48
N LEU A 47 8.97 2.59 6.35
CA LEU A 47 8.07 2.25 5.24
C LEU A 47 6.90 3.22 5.15
N VAL A 48 6.27 3.56 6.29
CA VAL A 48 5.18 4.53 6.34
C VAL A 48 5.66 5.91 5.89
N VAL A 49 6.79 6.40 6.42
CA VAL A 49 7.31 7.74 6.10
C VAL A 49 7.79 7.85 4.66
N ILE A 50 8.54 6.85 4.18
CA ILE A 50 9.07 6.75 2.82
C ILE A 50 7.91 6.71 1.83
N GLN A 51 6.92 5.82 2.01
CA GLN A 51 5.74 5.82 1.13
C GLN A 51 5.02 7.16 1.20
N ARG A 52 4.77 7.72 2.38
CA ARG A 52 4.04 8.99 2.51
C ARG A 52 4.78 10.17 1.86
N ARG A 53 6.11 10.08 1.68
CA ARG A 53 6.89 11.09 0.95
C ARG A 53 7.03 10.79 -0.55
N LEU A 54 7.07 9.53 -0.96
CA LEU A 54 7.29 9.10 -2.36
C LEU A 54 6.01 8.79 -3.15
N THR A 55 4.89 8.46 -2.49
CA THR A 55 3.56 8.35 -3.13
C THR A 55 2.83 9.69 -3.20
N LEU A 56 3.47 10.77 -2.72
CA LEU A 56 2.91 12.12 -2.70
C LEU A 56 3.11 12.96 -3.99
N PRO A 57 3.99 12.69 -4.97
CA PRO A 57 3.94 13.42 -6.24
C PRO A 57 2.90 12.79 -7.17
N SER A 58 1.65 13.16 -6.90
CA SER A 58 0.68 13.68 -7.87
C SER A 58 0.07 12.81 -8.98
N ASN A 59 0.68 11.76 -9.56
CA ASN A 59 0.20 11.31 -10.88
C ASN A 59 0.00 9.79 -11.13
N VAL A 60 0.28 8.90 -10.18
CA VAL A 60 0.16 7.44 -10.42
C VAL A 60 -1.26 6.86 -10.29
N PRO A 61 -2.13 7.30 -9.35
CA PRO A 61 -3.46 6.68 -9.18
C PRO A 61 -4.32 6.78 -10.44
N THR A 62 -4.31 7.93 -11.11
CA THR A 62 -5.11 8.18 -12.31
C THR A 62 -4.63 7.36 -13.51
N VAL A 63 -3.32 7.16 -13.65
CA VAL A 63 -2.74 6.40 -14.77
C VAL A 63 -3.03 4.91 -14.62
N LEU A 64 -3.00 4.38 -13.39
CA LEU A 64 -3.36 2.98 -13.15
C LEU A 64 -4.86 2.75 -13.26
N ALA A 65 -5.69 3.66 -12.74
CA ALA A 65 -7.15 3.60 -12.91
C ALA A 65 -7.57 3.63 -14.39
N LYS A 66 -6.98 4.50 -15.21
CA LYS A 66 -7.22 4.52 -16.66
C LYS A 66 -6.77 3.23 -17.34
N ARG A 67 -5.67 2.62 -16.89
CA ARG A 67 -5.15 1.39 -17.47
C ARG A 67 -6.06 0.21 -17.17
N VAL A 68 -6.56 0.10 -15.93
CA VAL A 68 -7.49 -0.96 -15.51
C VAL A 68 -8.87 -0.81 -16.17
N ALA A 69 -9.41 0.42 -16.21
CA ALA A 69 -10.64 0.71 -16.95
C ALA A 69 -10.50 0.44 -18.46
N GLY A 70 -9.35 0.83 -19.05
CA GLY A 70 -9.05 0.56 -20.46
C GLY A 70 -8.86 -0.92 -20.79
N THR A 71 -8.34 -1.75 -19.88
CA THR A 71 -8.32 -3.22 -20.06
C THR A 71 -9.72 -3.82 -19.96
N VAL A 72 -10.54 -3.42 -18.99
CA VAL A 72 -11.91 -3.92 -18.86
C VAL A 72 -12.76 -3.62 -20.09
N THR A 73 -12.70 -2.38 -20.61
CA THR A 73 -13.44 -2.03 -21.84
C THR A 73 -12.88 -2.75 -23.06
N LYS A 74 -11.56 -2.97 -23.13
CA LYS A 74 -10.95 -3.66 -24.27
C LYS A 74 -11.27 -5.16 -24.29
N ASP A 75 -11.51 -5.78 -23.14
CA ASP A 75 -12.00 -7.16 -23.07
C ASP A 75 -13.46 -7.30 -23.56
N GLU A 76 -14.29 -6.25 -23.48
CA GLU A 76 -15.65 -6.25 -24.05
C GLU A 76 -15.67 -6.15 -25.58
N ASP A 77 -14.68 -5.48 -26.20
CA ASP A 77 -14.62 -5.29 -27.67
C ASP A 77 -13.98 -6.46 -28.44
N HIS A 78 -13.33 -7.42 -27.75
CA HIS A 78 -12.60 -8.52 -28.39
C HIS A 78 -13.38 -9.84 -28.53
N ASP A 79 -14.70 -9.83 -28.35
CA ASP A 79 -15.57 -11.03 -28.48
C ASP A 79 -16.72 -10.85 -29.50
N SER A 80 -16.58 -9.95 -30.48
CA SER A 80 -17.59 -9.72 -31.53
C SER A 80 -17.10 -9.82 -32.98
N GLU A 81 -15.87 -10.28 -33.24
CA GLU A 81 -15.31 -10.37 -34.61
C GLU A 81 -15.03 -11.81 -35.09
N LYS A 82 -15.95 -12.73 -34.77
CA LYS A 82 -16.06 -14.03 -35.46
C LYS A 82 -17.51 -14.36 -35.81
N GLN A 83 -18.03 -13.78 -36.88
CA GLN A 83 -18.93 -14.45 -37.83
C GLN A 83 -18.71 -13.90 -39.23
#